data_AF-A0A815TF77-F1
#
_entry.id   AF-A0A815TF77-F1
#
_cell.length_a   1.000
_cell.length_b   1.000
_cell.length_c   1.000
_cell.angle_alpha   90.00
_cell.angle_beta   90.00
_cell.angle_gamma   90.00
#
_symmetry.space_group_name_H-M   'P 1'
#
loop_
_entity.id
_entity.type
_entity.pdbx_description
1 polymer ?
#
loop_
_entity_poly.entity_id
_entity_poly.type
_entity_poly.pdbx_seq_one_letter_code
_entity_poly.pdbx_strand_id
1 'polypeptide(L)'
;MCKTTFCFQCSKQWHEPVQCSLLQKWEQKNLDESMTGTWMLANTKECPKCHSSIEKNGGCNHMTCRKPGCVHEFCWLCFGDWKGHTQCNVYHQEASEKNQSEAREILARYMHYFTRYQTHNQSLEFEGKLLDQVEQRKKEMQNESMTYTEQQAVQKAFDVLQHCRRTLKYTYPFAYYLERSNLSEIFEQNQADLERATETLSGFLENEIGVTQNQIVQLMDNTSYCEQRRKILVGHCKDGYSKQYWNFNL
;
A
#
# COMPACT_ATOMS: atom_id res chain seq x y z
N MET A 1 -0.49 -1.95 27.00
CA MET A 1 -0.85 -3.21 26.33
C MET A 1 -0.30 -3.15 24.91
N CYS A 2 0.39 -4.18 24.40
CA CYS A 2 0.81 -4.16 22.99
C CYS A 2 -0.45 -4.31 22.10
N LYS A 3 -0.64 -3.42 21.12
CA LYS A 3 -1.78 -3.44 20.18
C LYS A 3 -1.51 -4.37 18.98
N THR A 4 -0.79 -5.47 19.19
CA THR A 4 -0.35 -6.32 18.08
C THR A 4 -1.44 -7.32 17.71
N THR A 5 -2.03 -7.17 16.52
CA THR A 5 -3.03 -8.12 15.99
C THR A 5 -2.35 -9.23 15.17
N PHE A 6 -2.63 -10.48 15.52
CA PHE A 6 -2.11 -11.67 14.84
C PHE A 6 -3.22 -12.67 14.52
N CYS A 7 -2.97 -13.54 13.55
CA CYS A 7 -3.84 -14.66 13.24
C CYS A 7 -3.58 -15.81 14.21
N PHE A 8 -4.61 -16.27 14.92
CA PHE A 8 -4.47 -17.38 15.87
C PHE A 8 -4.10 -18.70 15.18
N GLN A 9 -4.55 -18.93 13.94
CA GLN A 9 -4.35 -20.19 13.23
C GLN A 9 -2.91 -20.37 12.74
N CYS A 10 -2.30 -19.34 12.15
CA CYS A 10 -0.95 -19.44 11.58
C CYS A 10 0.12 -18.68 12.38
N SER A 11 -0.27 -18.00 13.47
CA SER A 11 0.60 -17.18 14.33
C SER A 11 1.32 -16.02 13.64
N LYS A 12 0.92 -15.66 12.42
CA LYS A 12 1.47 -14.52 11.66
C LYS A 12 0.71 -13.24 11.96
N GLN A 13 1.23 -12.11 11.51
CA GLN A 13 0.51 -10.84 11.51
C GLN A 13 -0.88 -11.01 10.87
N TRP A 14 -1.88 -10.29 11.39
CA TRP A 14 -3.22 -10.30 10.83
C TRP A 14 -3.21 -9.98 9.34
N HIS A 15 -3.75 -10.89 8.53
CA HIS A 15 -3.53 -10.93 7.08
C HIS A 15 -4.82 -10.94 6.26
N GLU A 16 -5.85 -10.23 6.72
CA GLU A 16 -7.06 -10.02 5.92
C GLU A 16 -6.74 -9.16 4.68
N PRO A 17 -7.17 -9.54 3.45
CA PRO A 17 -8.19 -10.55 3.14
C PRO A 17 -7.68 -11.95 2.75
N VAL A 18 -6.36 -12.19 2.72
CA VAL A 18 -5.81 -13.48 2.26
C VAL A 18 -6.00 -14.59 3.31
N GLN A 19 -6.35 -15.80 2.89
CA GLN A 19 -6.40 -16.96 3.79
C GLN A 19 -5.00 -17.46 4.18
N CYS A 20 -4.88 -18.13 5.34
CA CYS A 20 -3.60 -18.63 5.84
C CYS A 20 -2.88 -19.54 4.82
N SER A 21 -3.62 -20.39 4.11
CA SER A 21 -3.09 -21.32 3.10
C SER A 21 -2.45 -20.57 1.92
N LEU A 22 -3.13 -19.56 1.38
CA LEU A 22 -2.63 -18.72 0.30
C LEU A 22 -1.42 -17.90 0.75
N LEU A 23 -1.45 -17.35 1.97
CA LEU A 23 -0.31 -16.62 2.52
C LEU A 23 0.92 -17.53 2.69
N GLN A 24 0.72 -18.77 3.15
CA GLN A 24 1.81 -19.74 3.27
C GLN A 24 2.44 -20.05 1.90
N LYS A 25 1.63 -20.24 0.87
CA LYS A 25 2.12 -20.42 -0.51
C LYS A 25 2.88 -19.20 -1.02
N TRP A 26 2.36 -18.01 -0.77
CA TRP A 26 3.03 -16.76 -1.16
C TRP A 26 4.41 -16.63 -0.51
N GLU A 27 4.51 -16.92 0.78
CA GLU A 27 5.80 -16.88 1.48
C GLU A 27 6.77 -17.94 1.00
N GLN A 28 6.30 -19.17 0.76
CA GLN A 28 7.14 -20.21 0.17
C GLN A 28 7.66 -19.77 -1.20
N LYS A 29 6.78 -19.25 -2.05
CA LYS A 29 7.17 -18.71 -3.36
C LYS A 29 8.20 -17.59 -3.22
N ASN A 30 8.03 -16.69 -2.25
CA ASN A 30 9.01 -15.63 -2.01
C ASN A 30 10.39 -16.20 -1.62
N LEU A 31 10.44 -17.28 -0.83
CA LEU A 31 11.70 -17.95 -0.49
C LEU A 31 12.36 -18.55 -1.74
N ASP A 32 11.58 -19.28 -2.54
CA ASP A 32 12.06 -19.97 -3.74
C ASP A 32 12.58 -18.98 -4.81
N GLU A 33 11.87 -17.87 -5.02
CA GLU A 33 12.21 -16.83 -6.00
C GLU A 33 13.26 -15.83 -5.47
N SER A 34 13.39 -15.68 -4.14
CA SER A 34 14.45 -14.84 -3.55
C SER A 34 15.86 -15.41 -3.76
N MET A 35 15.96 -16.72 -4.00
CA MET A 35 17.20 -17.41 -4.33
C MET A 35 17.69 -17.12 -5.77
N THR A 36 16.81 -16.66 -6.66
CA THR A 36 17.11 -16.38 -8.08
C THR A 36 17.24 -14.89 -8.42
N GLY A 37 16.89 -13.97 -7.52
CA GLY A 37 16.77 -12.53 -7.82
C GLY A 37 17.40 -11.59 -6.80
N THR A 38 18.70 -11.33 -6.91
CA THR A 38 19.45 -10.28 -6.19
C THR A 38 18.93 -8.83 -6.47
N TRP A 39 17.86 -8.69 -7.26
CA TRP A 39 17.29 -7.43 -7.74
C TRP A 39 16.35 -6.73 -6.73
N MET A 40 16.58 -6.92 -5.42
CA MET A 40 15.74 -6.37 -4.36
C MET A 40 15.42 -4.91 -4.62
N LEU A 41 14.14 -4.57 -4.46
CA LEU A 41 13.56 -3.24 -4.60
C LEU A 41 14.58 -2.17 -4.19
N ALA A 42 15.20 -1.55 -5.18
CA ALA A 42 16.13 -0.49 -4.91
C ALA A 42 15.34 0.60 -4.19
N ASN A 43 15.77 0.95 -2.98
CA ASN A 43 15.29 2.14 -2.27
C ASN A 43 15.58 3.41 -3.08
N THR A 44 16.43 3.28 -4.11
CA THR A 44 16.83 4.29 -5.05
C THR A 44 16.31 3.95 -6.44
N LYS A 45 15.52 4.82 -7.03
CA LYS A 45 15.03 4.72 -8.41
C LYS A 45 15.31 6.02 -9.17
N GLU A 46 15.15 6.03 -10.48
CA GLU A 46 15.32 7.23 -11.29
C GLU A 46 14.00 7.95 -11.56
N CYS A 47 14.04 9.28 -11.61
CA CYS A 47 12.91 10.09 -12.08
C CYS A 47 12.61 9.79 -13.55
N PRO A 48 11.37 9.47 -13.95
CA PRO A 48 11.04 9.14 -15.33
C PRO A 48 11.20 10.31 -16.31
N LYS A 49 11.24 11.55 -15.80
CA LYS A 49 11.39 12.76 -16.63
C LYS A 49 12.84 13.23 -16.78
N CYS A 50 13.63 13.21 -15.72
CA CYS A 50 14.98 13.82 -15.71
C CYS A 50 16.11 12.88 -15.29
N HIS A 51 15.79 11.59 -15.10
CA HIS A 51 16.73 10.51 -14.76
C HIS A 51 17.60 10.78 -13.53
N SER A 52 17.17 11.68 -12.65
CA SER A 52 17.85 11.90 -11.39
C SER A 52 17.53 10.77 -10.44
N SER A 53 18.54 10.31 -9.71
CA SER A 53 18.39 9.37 -8.62
C SER A 53 17.48 9.95 -7.52
N ILE A 54 16.50 9.17 -7.07
CA ILE A 54 15.52 9.48 -6.02
C ILE A 54 15.53 8.31 -5.04
N GLU A 55 15.78 8.61 -3.77
CA GLU A 55 15.63 7.65 -2.67
C GLU A 55 14.24 7.78 -2.04
N LYS A 56 13.58 6.66 -1.78
CA LYS A 56 12.31 6.64 -1.05
C LYS A 56 12.56 6.87 0.44
N ASN A 57 12.02 7.96 0.97
CA ASN A 57 12.20 8.40 2.36
C ASN A 57 10.88 8.61 3.12
N GLY A 58 9.76 8.12 2.57
CA GLY A 58 8.41 8.23 3.12
C GLY A 58 7.55 7.04 2.72
N GLY A 59 6.38 6.91 3.34
CA GLY A 59 5.42 5.84 3.06
C GLY A 59 4.62 6.10 1.78
N CYS A 60 4.38 7.35 1.41
CA CYS A 60 3.59 7.73 0.26
C CYS A 60 4.26 7.30 -1.05
N ASN A 61 3.47 6.70 -1.96
CA ASN A 61 3.92 6.34 -3.30
C ASN A 61 3.74 7.47 -4.32
N HIS A 62 3.12 8.59 -3.93
CA HIS A 62 3.12 9.83 -4.71
C HIS A 62 4.47 10.53 -4.55
N MET A 63 5.25 10.60 -5.63
CA MET A 63 6.60 11.15 -5.59
C MET A 63 6.67 12.42 -6.41
N THR A 64 7.19 13.49 -5.82
CA THR A 64 7.54 14.73 -6.53
C THR A 64 9.07 14.80 -6.67
N CYS A 65 9.57 14.92 -7.89
CA CYS A 65 11.00 15.12 -8.14
C CYS A 65 11.47 16.42 -7.47
N ARG A 66 12.62 16.37 -6.77
CA ARG A 66 13.22 17.51 -6.06
C ARG A 66 14.47 18.07 -6.74
N LYS A 67 14.86 17.54 -7.90
CA LYS A 67 16.00 18.07 -8.67
C LYS A 67 15.66 19.49 -9.15
N PRO A 68 16.54 20.48 -8.94
CA PRO A 68 16.31 21.84 -9.46
C PRO A 68 15.94 21.83 -10.94
N GLY A 69 14.82 22.46 -11.29
CA GLY A 69 14.28 22.49 -12.66
C GLY A 69 13.36 21.30 -13.03
N CYS A 70 13.14 20.33 -12.15
CA CYS A 70 12.19 19.25 -12.34
C CYS A 70 11.20 19.17 -11.18
N VAL A 71 9.92 19.37 -11.46
CA VAL A 71 8.80 19.28 -10.51
C VAL A 71 7.82 18.17 -10.91
N HIS A 72 8.34 17.14 -11.56
CA HIS A 72 7.52 16.05 -12.07
C HIS A 72 6.97 15.18 -10.94
N GLU A 73 5.67 14.91 -10.99
CA GLU A 73 4.95 14.05 -10.05
C GLU A 73 4.62 12.71 -10.69
N PHE A 74 5.00 11.62 -10.03
CA PHE A 74 4.86 10.26 -10.56
C PHE A 74 4.57 9.23 -9.46
N CYS A 75 4.09 8.05 -9.87
CA CYS A 75 3.87 6.92 -8.97
C CYS A 75 5.15 6.10 -8.78
N TRP A 76 5.56 5.85 -7.53
CA TRP A 76 6.76 5.04 -7.21
C TRP A 76 6.71 3.60 -7.73
N LEU A 77 5.51 3.04 -7.91
CA LEU A 77 5.31 1.65 -8.31
C LEU A 77 5.45 1.46 -9.82
N CYS A 78 4.78 2.30 -10.62
CA CYS A 78 4.71 2.13 -12.07
C CYS A 78 5.43 3.21 -12.88
N PHE A 79 5.96 4.25 -12.23
CA PHE A 79 6.58 5.42 -12.86
C PHE A 79 5.68 6.25 -13.78
N GLY A 80 4.38 5.95 -13.83
CA GLY A 80 3.42 6.75 -14.57
C GLY A 80 3.19 8.11 -13.93
N ASP A 81 2.82 9.09 -14.76
CA ASP A 81 2.41 10.42 -14.34
C ASP A 81 1.36 10.34 -13.24
N TRP A 82 1.55 11.12 -12.17
CA TRP A 82 0.58 11.16 -11.08
C TRP A 82 -0.74 11.80 -11.51
N LYS A 83 -0.66 12.83 -12.37
CA LYS A 83 -1.82 13.50 -12.93
C LYS A 83 -2.57 12.55 -13.87
N GLY A 84 -3.82 12.24 -13.52
CA GLY A 84 -4.62 11.28 -14.28
C GLY A 84 -4.30 9.81 -13.97
N HIS A 85 -3.50 9.55 -12.93
CA HIS A 85 -3.25 8.20 -12.46
C HIS A 85 -4.51 7.55 -11.90
N THR A 86 -5.00 6.49 -12.55
CA THR A 86 -6.25 5.82 -12.15
C THR A 86 -5.99 4.44 -11.55
N GLN A 87 -5.28 3.59 -12.29
CA GLN A 87 -5.10 2.18 -11.96
C GLN A 87 -3.71 1.68 -12.38
N CYS A 88 -2.93 1.18 -11.42
CA CYS A 88 -1.69 0.43 -11.70
C CYS A 88 -1.55 -0.83 -10.85
N ASN A 89 -2.58 -1.21 -10.09
CA ASN A 89 -2.57 -2.41 -9.26
C ASN A 89 -2.74 -3.72 -10.05
N VAL A 90 -3.36 -3.65 -11.24
CA VAL A 90 -3.63 -4.83 -12.09
C VAL A 90 -2.46 -5.11 -13.01
N TYR A 91 -2.10 -6.39 -13.14
CA TYR A 91 -1.11 -6.84 -14.11
C TYR A 91 -1.79 -7.01 -15.48
N HIS A 92 -1.26 -6.32 -16.49
CA HIS A 92 -1.69 -6.48 -17.87
C HIS A 92 -0.52 -7.04 -18.68
N GLN A 93 -0.76 -8.12 -19.42
CA GLN A 93 0.22 -8.66 -20.36
C GLN A 93 0.40 -7.66 -21.51
N GLU A 94 1.63 -7.28 -21.82
CA GLU A 94 1.89 -6.35 -22.91
C GLU A 94 1.68 -7.03 -24.27
N ALA A 95 1.00 -6.34 -25.20
CA ALA A 95 0.67 -6.89 -26.51
C ALA A 95 1.92 -7.16 -27.40
N SER A 96 3.03 -6.46 -27.14
CA SER A 96 4.34 -6.63 -27.78
C SER A 96 5.08 -7.88 -27.32
N GLU A 97 4.64 -8.52 -26.24
CA GLU A 97 5.34 -9.63 -25.57
C GLU A 97 4.75 -11.01 -25.91
N LYS A 98 3.81 -11.11 -26.86
CA LYS A 98 3.16 -12.37 -27.26
C LYS A 98 4.13 -13.47 -27.75
N ASN A 99 5.39 -13.13 -28.04
CA ASN A 99 6.46 -14.06 -28.43
C ASN A 99 7.45 -14.38 -27.29
N GLN A 100 7.19 -13.95 -26.05
CA GLN A 100 8.03 -14.30 -24.90
C GLN A 100 7.76 -15.72 -24.41
N SER A 101 8.77 -16.35 -23.82
CA SER A 101 8.61 -17.64 -23.15
C SER A 101 7.69 -17.52 -21.94
N GLU A 102 6.80 -18.49 -21.74
CA GLU A 102 5.88 -18.60 -20.58
C GLU A 102 6.57 -18.32 -19.22
N ALA A 103 7.81 -18.80 -19.04
CA ALA A 103 8.58 -18.54 -17.82
C ALA A 103 8.85 -17.05 -17.53
N ARG A 104 9.03 -16.21 -18.56
CA ARG A 104 9.23 -14.76 -18.40
C ARG A 104 7.94 -14.07 -18.00
N GLU A 105 6.82 -14.48 -18.57
CA GLU A 105 5.50 -13.93 -18.24
C GLU A 105 5.14 -14.27 -16.78
N ILE A 106 5.36 -15.51 -16.35
CA ILE A 106 5.16 -15.94 -14.96
C ILE A 106 6.00 -15.10 -14.00
N LEU A 107 7.29 -14.88 -14.34
CA LEU A 107 8.19 -14.06 -13.54
C LEU A 107 7.76 -12.59 -13.51
N ALA A 108 7.39 -12.00 -14.65
CA ALA A 108 6.93 -10.62 -14.74
C ALA A 108 5.66 -10.39 -13.91
N ARG A 109 4.69 -11.30 -14.01
CA ARG A 109 3.49 -11.30 -13.17
C ARG A 109 3.87 -11.39 -11.69
N TYR A 110 4.71 -12.36 -11.30
CA TYR A 110 5.16 -12.48 -9.91
C TYR A 110 5.80 -11.18 -9.40
N MET A 111 6.74 -10.61 -10.17
CA MET A 111 7.43 -9.37 -9.81
C MET A 111 6.47 -8.18 -9.65
N HIS A 112 5.41 -8.09 -10.45
CA HIS A 112 4.37 -7.07 -10.33
C HIS A 112 3.70 -7.10 -8.95
N TYR A 113 3.23 -8.28 -8.52
CA TYR A 113 2.54 -8.46 -7.24
C TYR A 113 3.52 -8.39 -6.06
N PHE A 114 4.72 -8.95 -6.21
CA PHE A 114 5.77 -8.93 -5.19
C PHE A 114 6.25 -7.51 -4.87
N THR A 115 6.51 -6.70 -5.89
CA THR A 115 6.94 -5.31 -5.74
C THR A 115 5.91 -4.52 -4.92
N ARG A 116 4.62 -4.71 -5.20
CA ARG A 116 3.53 -4.01 -4.49
C ARG A 116 3.36 -4.48 -3.06
N TYR A 117 3.41 -5.79 -2.83
CA TYR A 117 3.43 -6.38 -1.49
C TYR A 117 4.56 -5.79 -0.62
N GLN A 118 5.80 -5.79 -1.14
CA GLN A 118 6.96 -5.28 -0.43
C GLN A 118 6.91 -3.76 -0.24
N THR A 119 6.47 -3.02 -1.25
CA THR A 119 6.35 -1.55 -1.17
C THR A 119 5.39 -1.14 -0.05
N HIS A 120 4.23 -1.81 0.07
CA HIS A 120 3.32 -1.53 1.19
C HIS A 120 3.89 -1.97 2.55
N ASN A 121 4.70 -3.03 2.60
CA ASN A 121 5.42 -3.40 3.83
C ASN A 121 6.42 -2.32 4.25
N GLN A 122 7.21 -1.81 3.30
CA GLN A 122 8.17 -0.75 3.55
C GLN A 122 7.47 0.58 3.93
N SER A 123 6.39 0.92 3.25
CA SER A 123 5.60 2.11 3.58
C SER A 123 5.06 2.07 5.00
N LEU A 124 4.60 0.90 5.47
CA LEU A 124 4.16 0.69 6.85
C LEU A 124 5.28 0.96 7.87
N GLU A 125 6.52 0.58 7.56
CA GLU A 125 7.68 0.86 8.42
C GLU A 125 8.01 2.35 8.47
N PHE A 126 7.92 3.06 7.35
CA PHE A 126 8.09 4.51 7.31
C PHE A 126 7.02 5.25 8.11
N GLU A 127 5.76 4.83 7.99
CA GLU A 127 4.64 5.41 8.76
C GLU A 127 4.79 5.17 10.26
N GLY A 128 5.32 4.01 10.68
CA GLY A 128 5.66 3.75 12.08
C GLY A 128 6.69 4.74 12.62
N LYS A 129 7.79 4.96 11.87
CA LYS A 129 8.81 5.95 12.23
C LYS A 129 8.26 7.38 12.25
N LEU A 130 7.36 7.71 11.33
CA LEU A 130 6.71 9.02 11.30
C LEU A 130 5.83 9.24 12.53
N LEU A 131 5.06 8.23 12.95
CA LEU A 131 4.27 8.30 14.18
C LEU A 131 5.16 8.53 15.41
N ASP A 132 6.27 7.81 15.54
CA ASP A 132 7.24 7.99 16.63
C ASP A 132 7.77 9.43 16.68
N GLN A 133 8.10 10.02 15.52
CA GLN A 133 8.55 11.41 15.41
C GLN A 133 7.46 12.40 15.81
N VAL A 134 6.21 12.18 15.40
CA VAL A 134 5.07 13.03 15.77
C VAL A 134 4.81 12.95 17.28
N GLU A 135 4.86 11.76 17.87
CA GLU A 135 4.71 11.58 19.32
C GLU A 135 5.84 12.23 20.12
N GLN A 136 7.07 12.18 19.63
CA GLN A 136 8.20 12.84 20.27
C GLN A 136 8.05 14.37 20.25
N ARG A 137 7.71 14.97 19.09
CA ARG A 137 7.48 16.42 18.98
C ARG A 137 6.38 16.90 19.91
N LYS A 138 5.31 16.12 20.08
CA LYS A 138 4.22 16.42 21.03
C LYS A 138 4.71 16.51 22.48
N LYS A 139 5.70 15.70 22.89
CA LYS A 139 6.24 15.72 24.26
C LYS A 139 7.16 16.92 24.51
N GLU A 140 7.90 17.35 23.49
CA GLU A 140 8.86 18.45 23.56
C GLU A 140 8.17 19.83 23.52
N MET A 141 7.06 19.95 22.80
CA MET A 141 6.24 21.17 22.71
C MET A 141 5.22 21.27 23.86
N GLN A 142 5.69 21.43 25.10
CA GLN A 142 4.80 21.60 26.27
C GLN A 142 3.98 22.91 26.27
N ASN A 143 4.18 23.83 25.32
CA ASN A 143 3.64 25.19 25.41
C ASN A 143 2.86 25.76 24.21
N GLU A 144 2.57 25.01 23.12
CA GLU A 144 1.66 25.52 22.07
C GLU A 144 0.73 24.44 21.44
N SER A 145 -0.57 24.66 21.62
CA SER A 145 -1.60 24.70 20.54
C SER A 145 -2.11 23.43 19.84
N MET A 146 -2.26 22.28 20.51
CA MET A 146 -3.12 21.18 20.01
C MET A 146 -4.05 20.66 21.12
N THR A 147 -5.35 20.74 20.91
CA THR A 147 -6.38 20.20 21.80
C THR A 147 -6.30 18.66 21.88
N TYR A 148 -6.79 18.09 22.97
CA TYR A 148 -6.86 16.63 23.14
C TYR A 148 -7.59 15.93 21.97
N THR A 149 -8.66 16.56 21.46
CA THR A 149 -9.44 16.05 20.33
C THR A 149 -8.62 15.98 19.04
N GLU A 150 -7.81 17.00 18.77
CA GLU A 150 -6.93 17.03 17.59
C GLU A 150 -5.83 15.98 17.69
N GLN A 151 -5.28 15.79 18.90
CA GLN A 151 -4.30 14.72 19.15
C GLN A 151 -4.90 13.33 18.89
N GLN A 152 -6.14 13.10 19.33
CA GLN A 152 -6.85 11.85 19.08
C GLN A 152 -7.17 11.64 17.58
N ALA A 153 -7.52 12.71 16.86
CA ALA A 153 -7.75 12.66 15.42
C ALA A 153 -6.48 12.23 14.66
N VAL A 154 -5.33 12.82 15.00
CA VAL A 154 -4.03 12.44 14.42
C VAL A 154 -3.69 10.98 14.74
N GLN A 155 -3.84 10.54 15.99
CA GLN A 155 -3.58 9.14 16.36
C GLN A 155 -4.46 8.17 15.57
N LYS A 156 -5.75 8.48 15.46
CA LYS A 156 -6.71 7.67 14.69
C LYS A 156 -6.33 7.61 13.22
N ALA A 157 -5.84 8.70 12.64
CA ALA A 157 -5.39 8.74 11.26
C ALA A 157 -4.22 7.78 11.01
N PHE A 158 -3.21 7.77 11.89
CA PHE A 158 -2.10 6.80 11.81
C PHE A 158 -2.57 5.35 12.02
N ASP A 159 -3.42 5.11 13.02
CA ASP A 159 -3.96 3.76 13.29
C ASP A 159 -4.71 3.22 12.05
N VAL A 160 -5.54 4.05 11.39
CA VAL A 160 -6.24 3.69 10.14
C VAL A 160 -5.27 3.51 8.98
N LEU A 161 -4.32 4.44 8.79
CA LEU A 161 -3.34 4.36 7.70
C LEU A 161 -2.55 3.05 7.76
N GLN A 162 -1.99 2.72 8.92
CA GLN A 162 -1.25 1.48 9.14
C GLN A 162 -2.12 0.23 8.95
N HIS A 163 -3.41 0.31 9.28
CA HIS A 163 -4.35 -0.79 9.08
C HIS A 163 -4.71 -0.98 7.60
N CYS A 164 -4.88 0.11 6.85
CA CYS A 164 -5.07 0.10 5.40
C CYS A 164 -3.82 -0.41 4.67
N ARG A 165 -2.62 0.03 5.03
CA ARG A 165 -1.35 -0.51 4.47
C ARG A 165 -1.21 -2.00 4.68
N ARG A 166 -1.47 -2.50 5.90
CA ARG A 166 -1.46 -3.95 6.19
C ARG A 166 -2.48 -4.68 5.33
N THR A 167 -3.71 -4.18 5.25
CA THR A 167 -4.75 -4.77 4.40
C THR A 167 -4.28 -4.82 2.94
N LEU A 168 -3.81 -3.69 2.39
CA LEU A 168 -3.31 -3.57 1.02
C LEU A 168 -2.14 -4.52 0.73
N LYS A 169 -1.14 -4.59 1.62
CA LYS A 169 -0.07 -5.58 1.54
C LYS A 169 -0.64 -6.98 1.30
N TYR A 170 -1.63 -7.39 2.07
CA TYR A 170 -2.24 -8.72 1.95
C TYR A 170 -3.29 -8.88 0.84
N THR A 171 -3.78 -7.79 0.24
CA THR A 171 -4.58 -7.86 -0.99
C THR A 171 -3.77 -8.38 -2.19
N TYR A 172 -2.46 -8.16 -2.22
CA TYR A 172 -1.63 -8.55 -3.36
C TYR A 172 -1.37 -10.06 -3.49
N PRO A 173 -1.04 -10.79 -2.41
CA PRO A 173 -1.03 -12.25 -2.44
C PRO A 173 -2.39 -12.86 -2.78
N PHE A 174 -3.48 -12.27 -2.27
CA PHE A 174 -4.83 -12.67 -2.64
C PHE A 174 -5.08 -12.51 -4.15
N ALA A 175 -4.76 -11.33 -4.70
CA ALA A 175 -4.93 -11.01 -6.12
C ALA A 175 -4.03 -11.84 -7.04
N TYR A 176 -2.81 -12.14 -6.61
CA TYR A 176 -1.85 -12.93 -7.40
C TYR A 176 -2.39 -14.30 -7.75
N TYR A 177 -2.98 -15.00 -6.76
CA TYR A 177 -3.55 -16.32 -6.97
C TYR A 177 -4.98 -16.27 -7.51
N LEU A 178 -5.68 -15.14 -7.45
CA LEU A 178 -7.07 -15.04 -7.87
C LEU A 178 -7.24 -15.33 -9.37
N GLU A 179 -8.20 -16.17 -9.71
CA GLU A 179 -8.64 -16.38 -11.09
C GLU A 179 -9.53 -15.21 -11.56
N ARG A 180 -9.37 -14.81 -12.82
CA ARG A 180 -10.08 -13.66 -13.36
C ARG A 180 -11.56 -13.96 -13.53
N SER A 181 -12.41 -13.07 -13.02
CA SER A 181 -13.86 -13.13 -13.08
C SER A 181 -14.46 -11.73 -12.94
N ASN A 182 -15.77 -11.57 -13.15
CA ASN A 182 -16.45 -10.29 -12.91
C ASN A 182 -16.27 -9.81 -11.45
N LEU A 183 -16.17 -10.74 -10.49
CA LEU A 183 -15.97 -10.41 -9.08
C LEU A 183 -14.51 -10.03 -8.78
N SER A 184 -13.55 -10.57 -9.52
CA SER A 184 -12.14 -10.15 -9.41
C SER A 184 -11.97 -8.72 -9.92
N GLU A 185 -12.64 -8.34 -11.00
CA GLU A 185 -12.59 -6.96 -11.53
C GLU A 185 -13.18 -5.95 -10.53
N ILE A 186 -14.28 -6.30 -9.85
CA ILE A 186 -14.83 -5.49 -8.75
C ILE A 186 -13.84 -5.40 -7.59
N PHE A 187 -13.18 -6.50 -7.25
CA PHE A 187 -12.13 -6.51 -6.23
C PHE A 187 -10.97 -5.58 -6.60
N GLU A 188 -10.48 -5.63 -7.84
CA GLU A 188 -9.39 -4.80 -8.36
C GLU A 188 -9.74 -3.31 -8.34
N GLN A 189 -10.99 -2.96 -8.66
CA GLN A 189 -11.47 -1.58 -8.55
C GLN A 189 -11.52 -1.14 -7.08
N ASN A 190 -12.03 -1.99 -6.18
CA ASN A 190 -12.05 -1.71 -4.75
C ASN A 190 -10.63 -1.55 -4.17
N GLN A 191 -9.68 -2.34 -4.65
CA GLN A 191 -8.26 -2.25 -4.29
C GLN A 191 -7.67 -0.92 -4.75
N ALA A 192 -7.88 -0.53 -6.01
CA ALA A 192 -7.40 0.74 -6.54
C ALA A 192 -7.98 1.94 -5.75
N ASP A 193 -9.27 1.89 -5.42
CA ASP A 193 -9.91 2.95 -4.63
C ASP A 193 -9.34 3.06 -3.21
N LEU A 194 -9.06 1.92 -2.56
CA LEU A 194 -8.40 1.90 -1.25
C LEU A 194 -6.95 2.41 -1.34
N GLU A 195 -6.19 2.03 -2.37
CA GLU A 195 -4.83 2.52 -2.56
C GLU A 195 -4.81 4.04 -2.69
N ARG A 196 -5.65 4.61 -3.56
CA ARG A 196 -5.70 6.07 -3.72
C ARG A 196 -6.06 6.77 -2.41
N ALA A 197 -7.06 6.27 -1.67
CA ALA A 197 -7.42 6.83 -0.37
C ALA A 197 -6.26 6.73 0.64
N THR A 198 -5.50 5.63 0.61
CA THR A 198 -4.34 5.41 1.48
C THR A 198 -3.19 6.35 1.13
N GLU A 199 -2.86 6.53 -0.16
CA GLU A 199 -1.80 7.46 -0.58
C GLU A 199 -2.18 8.92 -0.30
N THR A 200 -3.45 9.30 -0.47
CA THR A 200 -3.92 10.65 -0.09
C THR A 200 -3.73 10.89 1.41
N LEU A 201 -4.09 9.93 2.26
CA LEU A 201 -3.91 10.06 3.71
C LEU A 201 -2.42 10.06 4.12
N SER A 202 -1.62 9.19 3.52
CA SER A 202 -0.16 9.12 3.73
C SER A 202 0.52 10.43 3.36
N GLY A 203 0.24 10.95 2.16
CA GLY A 203 0.80 12.20 1.68
C GLY A 203 0.37 13.40 2.52
N PHE A 204 -0.87 13.41 3.01
CA PHE A 204 -1.34 14.46 3.92
C PHE A 204 -0.54 14.45 5.24
N LEU A 205 -0.38 13.28 5.86
CA LEU A 205 0.35 13.13 7.12
C LEU A 205 1.85 13.41 6.99
N GLU A 206 2.47 13.07 5.86
CA GLU A 206 3.90 13.32 5.61
C GLU A 206 4.22 14.80 5.38
N ASN A 207 3.31 15.55 4.74
CA ASN A 207 3.56 16.95 4.38
C ASN A 207 3.07 17.96 5.44
N GLU A 208 2.09 17.61 6.29
CA GLU A 208 1.34 18.57 7.11
C GLU A 208 1.39 18.28 8.62
N ILE A 209 2.58 18.03 9.19
CA ILE A 209 2.74 17.70 10.62
C ILE A 209 2.36 18.87 11.57
N GLY A 210 2.11 20.08 11.05
CA GLY A 210 1.55 21.23 11.78
C GLY A 210 0.10 21.49 11.41
N VAL A 211 -0.83 20.76 12.04
CA VAL A 211 -2.24 20.78 11.65
C VAL A 211 -2.94 22.05 12.17
N THR A 212 -3.39 22.91 11.27
CA THR A 212 -4.34 24.00 11.57
C THR A 212 -5.76 23.43 11.71
N GLN A 213 -6.68 24.19 12.32
CA GLN A 213 -8.06 23.74 12.56
C GLN A 213 -8.80 23.28 11.28
N ASN A 214 -8.50 23.90 10.12
CA ASN A 214 -9.06 23.49 8.82
C ASN A 214 -8.47 22.16 8.32
N GLN A 215 -7.20 21.89 8.62
CA GLN A 215 -6.51 20.65 8.22
C GLN A 215 -6.98 19.45 9.05
N ILE A 216 -7.41 19.65 10.31
CA ILE A 216 -7.95 18.56 11.15
C ILE A 216 -9.24 17.99 10.55
N VAL A 217 -10.14 18.84 10.05
CA VAL A 217 -11.39 18.39 9.43
C VAL A 217 -11.07 17.54 8.19
N GLN A 218 -10.19 18.03 7.32
CA GLN A 218 -9.75 17.30 6.14
C GLN A 218 -9.06 15.97 6.49
N LEU A 219 -8.24 15.94 7.56
CA LEU A 219 -7.63 14.72 8.07
C LEU A 219 -8.69 13.70 8.49
N MET A 220 -9.72 14.14 9.22
CA MET A 220 -10.80 13.28 9.69
C MET A 220 -11.63 12.72 8.53
N ASP A 221 -11.88 13.53 7.50
CA ASP A 221 -12.60 13.10 6.30
C ASP A 221 -11.79 12.06 5.51
N ASN A 222 -10.51 12.35 5.24
CA ASN A 222 -9.60 11.41 4.57
C ASN A 222 -9.47 10.09 5.36
N THR A 223 -9.34 10.18 6.68
CA THR A 223 -9.28 9.02 7.57
C THR A 223 -10.55 8.18 7.48
N SER A 224 -11.71 8.81 7.55
CA SER A 224 -13.01 8.12 7.51
C SER A 224 -13.26 7.47 6.16
N TYR A 225 -12.93 8.16 5.07
CA TYR A 225 -13.03 7.64 3.72
C TYR A 225 -12.11 6.44 3.49
N CYS A 226 -10.85 6.53 3.93
CA CYS A 226 -9.88 5.43 3.81
C CYS A 226 -10.36 4.16 4.54
N GLU A 227 -10.83 4.30 5.79
CA GLU A 227 -11.39 3.18 6.55
C GLU A 227 -12.67 2.61 5.90
N GLN A 228 -13.52 3.45 5.32
CA GLN A 228 -14.70 2.99 4.58
C GLN A 228 -14.31 2.17 3.35
N ARG A 229 -13.34 2.63 2.55
CA ARG A 229 -12.85 1.87 1.38
C ARG A 229 -12.28 0.52 1.79
N ARG A 230 -11.56 0.47 2.90
CA ARG A 230 -11.02 -0.79 3.46
C ARG A 230 -12.13 -1.76 3.82
N LYS A 231 -13.18 -1.28 4.51
CA LYS A 231 -14.34 -2.11 4.88
C LYS A 231 -15.07 -2.65 3.66
N ILE A 232 -15.27 -1.85 2.61
CA ILE A 232 -15.89 -2.28 1.36
C ILE A 232 -15.08 -3.41 0.70
N LEU A 233 -13.76 -3.21 0.56
CA LEU A 233 -12.87 -4.23 -0.02
C LEU A 233 -12.91 -5.54 0.77
N VAL A 234 -12.73 -5.44 2.09
CA VAL A 234 -12.71 -6.61 2.98
C VAL A 234 -14.07 -7.31 3.00
N GLY A 235 -15.17 -6.55 3.01
CA GLY A 235 -16.53 -7.07 2.92
C GLY A 235 -16.75 -7.87 1.64
N HIS A 236 -16.36 -7.32 0.48
CA HIS A 236 -16.42 -8.02 -0.80
C HIS A 236 -15.64 -9.34 -0.79
N CYS A 237 -14.43 -9.34 -0.21
CA CYS A 237 -13.63 -10.56 -0.08
C CYS A 237 -14.31 -11.60 0.81
N LYS A 238 -14.85 -11.19 1.97
CA LYS A 238 -15.58 -12.05 2.91
C LYS A 238 -16.82 -12.67 2.29
N ASP A 239 -17.60 -11.87 1.58
CA ASP A 239 -18.80 -12.33 0.89
C ASP A 239 -18.44 -13.39 -0.14
N GLY A 240 -17.39 -13.17 -0.94
CA GLY A 240 -16.93 -14.15 -1.91
C GLY A 240 -16.41 -15.45 -1.27
N TYR A 241 -15.79 -15.41 -0.08
CA TYR A 241 -15.46 -16.65 0.66
C TYR A 241 -16.72 -17.37 1.14
N SER A 242 -17.67 -16.64 1.73
CA SER A 242 -18.90 -17.24 2.31
C SER A 242 -19.78 -17.89 1.25
N LYS A 243 -19.79 -17.34 0.03
CA LYS A 243 -20.58 -17.82 -1.10
C LYS A 243 -19.77 -18.69 -2.08
N GLN A 244 -18.50 -18.96 -1.75
CA GLN A 244 -17.58 -19.79 -2.55
C GLN A 244 -17.41 -19.31 -4.00
N TYR A 245 -17.26 -18.01 -4.18
CA TYR A 245 -17.10 -17.38 -5.49
C TYR A 245 -15.64 -17.30 -5.97
N TRP A 246 -14.69 -17.42 -5.04
CA TRP A 246 -13.28 -17.27 -5.36
C TRP A 246 -12.67 -18.58 -5.82
N ASN A 247 -12.12 -18.57 -7.05
CA ASN A 247 -11.21 -19.59 -7.54
C ASN A 247 -9.79 -19.05 -7.44
N PHE A 248 -8.86 -19.92 -7.02
CA PHE A 248 -7.45 -19.58 -6.89
C PHE A 248 -6.59 -20.54 -7.73
N ASN A 249 -5.74 -19.97 -8.58
CA ASN A 249 -4.69 -20.68 -9.32
C ASN A 249 -3.55 -20.98 -8.34
N LEU A 250 -3.29 -22.25 -8.08
CA LEU A 250 -2.55 -22.72 -6.91
C LEU A 250 -1.26 -23.45 -7.20
#